data_AF-A0A093EQB8-F1
#
_entry.id   AF-A0A093EQB8-F1
#
_cell.length_a   1.000
_cell.length_b   1.000
_cell.length_c   1.000
_cell.angle_alpha   90.00
_cell.angle_beta   90.00
_cell.angle_gamma   90.00
#
_symmetry.space_group_name_H-M   'P 1'
#
loop_
_entity.id
_entity.type
_entity.pdbx_description
1 polymer ?
#
loop_
_entity_poly.entity_id
_entity_poly.type
_entity_poly.pdbx_seq_one_letter_code
_entity_poly.pdbx_strand_id
1 'polypeptide(L)'
;LCFPHKLWKIVESDQFQSVWWSDGGKCVAINEDLFKEEVLGRRGPLRVFAMQKMKSFLRQLNLYGFTKMPRDFQRSASLPEFLAEEAAASAHSQV
;
A
#
# COMPACT_ATOMS: atom_id res chain seq x y z
N LEU A 1 19.34 -7.66 8.03
CA LEU A 1 18.66 -6.34 8.05
C LEU A 1 17.33 -6.48 8.79
N CYS A 2 17.08 -5.62 9.78
CA CYS A 2 15.76 -5.53 10.42
C CYS A 2 14.73 -4.95 9.46
N PHE A 3 13.44 -5.03 9.82
CA PHE A 3 12.33 -4.64 8.95
C PHE A 3 12.43 -3.19 8.43
N PRO A 4 12.69 -2.15 9.27
CA PRO A 4 12.79 -0.77 8.79
C PRO A 4 13.89 -0.56 7.74
N HIS A 5 15.05 -1.18 7.92
CA HIS A 5 16.14 -1.10 6.94
C HIS A 5 15.79 -1.77 5.62
N LYS A 6 15.06 -2.89 5.64
CA LYS A 6 14.60 -3.55 4.41
C LYS A 6 13.56 -2.69 3.69
N LEU A 7 12.62 -2.12 4.45
CA LEU A 7 11.61 -1.21 3.94
C LEU A 7 12.26 0.01 3.27
N TRP A 8 13.21 0.66 3.95
CA TRP A 8 13.95 1.79 3.39
C TRP A 8 14.61 1.42 2.04
N LYS A 9 15.32 0.29 1.99
CA LYS A 9 16.02 -0.14 0.77
C LYS A 9 15.09 -0.36 -0.42
N ILE A 10 13.88 -0.87 -0.22
CA ILE A 10 12.95 -1.09 -1.34
C ILE A 10 12.24 0.19 -1.77
N VAL A 11 11.95 1.11 -0.83
CA VAL A 11 11.29 2.38 -1.13
C VAL A 11 12.25 3.32 -1.88
N GLU A 12 13.55 3.26 -1.56
CA GLU A 12 14.60 4.07 -2.19
C GLU A 12 15.06 3.52 -3.55
N SER A 13 14.72 2.28 -3.86
CA SER A 13 15.20 1.58 -5.05
C SER A 13 14.24 1.75 -6.21
N ASP A 14 14.75 2.17 -7.37
CA ASP A 14 14.02 2.26 -8.64
C ASP A 14 13.56 0.89 -9.19
N GLN A 15 14.15 -0.20 -8.71
CA GLN A 15 13.79 -1.57 -9.07
C GLN A 15 12.37 -2.00 -8.65
N PHE A 16 11.72 -1.26 -7.75
CA PHE A 16 10.39 -1.57 -7.26
C PHE A 16 9.43 -0.46 -7.65
N GLN A 17 8.41 -0.81 -8.44
CA GLN A 17 7.38 0.13 -8.88
C GLN A 17 6.15 0.08 -7.96
N SER A 18 6.06 -0.94 -7.10
CA SER A 18 4.93 -1.12 -6.19
C SER A 18 4.97 -0.26 -4.92
N VAL A 19 6.10 0.39 -4.63
CA VAL A 19 6.30 1.15 -3.40
C VAL A 19 7.16 2.39 -3.65
N TRP A 20 6.74 3.54 -3.12
CA TRP A 20 7.46 4.81 -3.29
C TRP A 20 7.16 5.80 -2.15
N TRP A 21 7.98 6.84 -2.04
CA TRP A 21 7.70 7.98 -1.16
C TRP A 21 6.58 8.85 -1.74
N SER A 22 5.66 9.32 -0.89
CA SER A 22 4.76 10.40 -1.28
C SER A 22 5.53 11.68 -1.57
N ASP A 23 4.92 12.62 -2.30
CA ASP A 23 5.55 13.89 -2.74
C ASP A 23 6.17 14.72 -1.58
N GLY A 24 5.77 14.47 -0.34
CA GLY A 24 6.32 15.11 0.85
C GLY A 24 7.36 14.29 1.63
N GLY A 25 7.71 13.08 1.20
CA GLY A 25 8.64 12.17 1.89
C GLY A 25 8.18 11.69 3.28
N LYS A 26 6.94 12.04 3.69
CA LYS A 26 6.40 11.72 5.02
C LYS A 26 5.69 10.37 5.06
N CYS A 27 5.30 9.84 3.90
CA CYS A 27 4.46 8.65 3.82
C CYS A 27 4.98 7.71 2.74
N VAL A 28 4.78 6.42 2.96
CA VAL A 28 5.08 5.38 1.97
C VAL A 28 3.78 5.01 1.27
N ALA A 29 3.74 5.21 -0.04
CA ALA A 29 2.64 4.75 -0.89
C ALA A 29 2.94 3.32 -1.38
N ILE A 30 1.91 2.47 -1.37
CA ILE A 30 2.02 1.06 -1.78
C ILE A 30 0.84 0.73 -2.69
N ASN A 31 1.14 0.25 -3.89
CA ASN A 31 0.17 -0.45 -4.74
C ASN A 31 0.08 -1.90 -4.25
N GLU A 32 -1.00 -2.23 -3.53
CA GLU A 32 -1.10 -3.50 -2.83
C GLU A 32 -0.98 -4.74 -3.74
N ASP A 33 -1.61 -4.72 -4.92
CA ASP A 33 -1.63 -5.90 -5.78
C ASP A 33 -0.29 -6.09 -6.49
N LEU A 34 0.33 -5.01 -6.97
CA LEU A 34 1.68 -5.09 -7.52
C LEU A 34 2.70 -5.45 -6.45
N PHE A 35 2.55 -4.95 -5.21
CA PHE A 35 3.47 -5.24 -4.10
C PHE A 35 3.43 -6.71 -3.69
N LYS A 36 2.25 -7.33 -3.74
CA LYS A 36 2.11 -8.77 -3.49
C LYS A 36 2.95 -9.59 -4.45
N GLU A 37 2.94 -9.27 -5.74
CA GLU A 37 3.69 -10.01 -6.75
C GLU A 37 5.18 -9.62 -6.75
N GLU A 38 5.47 -8.33 -6.80
CA GLU A 38 6.82 -7.79 -7.00
C GLU A 38 7.72 -7.99 -5.77
N VAL A 39 7.16 -7.86 -4.54
CA VAL A 39 7.96 -7.89 -3.30
C VAL A 39 7.65 -9.12 -2.46
N LEU A 40 6.37 -9.35 -2.14
CA LEU A 40 5.97 -10.45 -1.25
C LEU A 40 5.93 -11.81 -1.96
N GLY A 41 5.87 -11.84 -3.29
CA GLY A 41 5.83 -13.05 -4.11
C GLY A 41 7.21 -13.66 -4.34
N ARG A 42 8.29 -12.90 -4.07
CA ARG A 42 9.66 -13.38 -4.26
C ARG A 42 10.02 -14.53 -3.30
N ARG A 43 10.59 -15.59 -3.87
CA ARG A 43 10.99 -16.82 -3.15
C ARG A 43 12.50 -17.04 -3.20
N GLY A 44 12.98 -17.91 -2.31
CA GLY A 44 14.38 -18.31 -2.27
C GLY A 44 15.34 -17.12 -2.05
N PRO A 45 16.47 -17.07 -2.77
CA PRO A 45 17.47 -16.00 -2.63
C PRO A 45 16.95 -14.59 -2.92
N LEU A 46 15.88 -14.47 -3.73
CA LEU A 46 15.29 -13.20 -4.12
C LEU A 46 14.30 -12.65 -3.07
N ARG A 47 14.04 -13.39 -1.99
CA ARG A 47 13.07 -13.02 -0.97
C ARG A 47 13.54 -11.79 -0.18
N VAL A 48 12.78 -10.71 -0.27
CA VAL A 48 13.03 -9.47 0.49
C VAL A 48 12.61 -9.63 1.96
N PHE A 49 11.35 -10.01 2.17
CA PHE A 49 10.74 -10.15 3.49
C PHE A 49 10.43 -11.61 3.83
N ALA A 50 10.49 -11.97 5.12
CA ALA A 50 10.19 -13.34 5.56
C ALA A 50 8.71 -13.69 5.32
N MET A 51 7.82 -12.71 5.50
CA MET A 51 6.40 -12.83 5.22
C MET A 51 6.08 -12.72 3.73
N GLN A 52 4.98 -13.35 3.34
CA GLN A 52 4.45 -13.35 1.97
C GLN A 52 3.01 -12.82 1.91
N LYS A 53 2.41 -12.53 3.08
CA LYS A 53 1.04 -12.04 3.20
C LYS A 53 1.05 -10.55 3.50
N MET A 54 0.24 -9.79 2.77
CA MET A 54 0.10 -8.34 2.98
C MET A 54 -0.31 -8.00 4.42
N LYS A 55 -1.25 -8.75 5.02
CA LYS A 55 -1.65 -8.57 6.42
C LYS A 55 -0.47 -8.66 7.40
N SER A 56 0.46 -9.59 7.17
CA SER A 56 1.65 -9.75 8.01
C SER A 56 2.64 -8.60 7.83
N PHE A 57 2.76 -8.07 6.62
CA PHE A 57 3.55 -6.89 6.32
C PHE A 57 2.97 -5.63 6.99
N LEU A 58 1.65 -5.40 6.89
CA LEU A 58 0.96 -4.31 7.60
C LEU A 58 1.11 -4.41 9.11
N ARG A 59 1.06 -5.62 9.68
CA ARG A 59 1.34 -5.81 11.12
C ARG A 59 2.76 -5.39 11.49
N GLN A 60 3.76 -5.67 10.65
CA GLN A 60 5.12 -5.20 10.89
C GLN A 60 5.17 -3.67 10.85
N LEU A 61 4.56 -3.03 9.85
CA LEU A 61 4.45 -1.57 9.80
C LEU A 61 3.91 -0.99 11.11
N ASN A 62 2.78 -1.52 11.61
CA ASN A 62 2.18 -1.07 12.87
C ASN A 62 3.12 -1.27 14.07
N LEU A 63 3.86 -2.38 14.14
CA LEU A 63 4.83 -2.63 15.23
C LEU A 63 5.99 -1.64 15.24
N TYR A 64 6.33 -1.07 14.08
CA TYR A 64 7.37 -0.03 13.94
C TYR A 64 6.79 1.39 13.93
N GLY A 65 5.52 1.57 14.34
CA GLY A 65 4.91 2.89 14.53
C GLY A 65 4.34 3.55 13.28
N PHE A 66 4.27 2.83 12.15
CA PHE A 66 3.56 3.33 10.98
C PHE A 66 2.05 3.20 11.19
N THR A 67 1.32 4.20 10.73
CA THR A 67 -0.16 4.21 10.73
C THR A 67 -0.65 4.32 9.29
N LYS A 68 -1.68 3.57 8.94
CA LYS A 68 -2.30 3.69 7.62
C LYS A 68 -2.99 5.06 7.53
N MET A 69 -2.59 5.87 6.56
CA MET A 69 -3.34 7.09 6.27
C MET A 69 -4.69 6.72 5.67
N PRO A 70 -5.80 7.25 6.21
CA PRO A 70 -7.07 7.22 5.50
C PRO A 70 -6.82 7.82 4.12
N ARG A 71 -7.21 7.11 3.06
CA ARG A 71 -7.43 7.82 1.80
C ARG A 71 -8.63 8.71 2.09
N ASP A 72 -8.52 10.00 1.80
CA ASP A 72 -9.66 10.91 1.82
C ASP A 72 -10.66 10.48 0.73
N PHE A 73 -11.27 9.31 0.88
CA PHE A 73 -12.66 9.17 0.51
C PHE A 73 -13.38 9.99 1.57
N GLN A 74 -13.42 11.31 1.37
CA GLN A 74 -14.48 12.14 1.91
C GLN A 74 -15.75 11.58 1.30
N ARG A 75 -16.23 10.45 1.84
CA ARG A 75 -17.57 9.96 1.58
C ARG A 75 -18.43 11.04 2.17
N SER A 76 -19.09 11.79 1.30
CA SER A 76 -19.86 12.94 1.74
C SER A 76 -20.81 12.48 2.85
N ALA A 77 -20.81 13.19 3.98
CA ALA A 77 -21.73 12.88 5.07
C ALA A 77 -23.20 13.18 4.69
N SER A 78 -23.40 13.84 3.53
CA SER A 78 -24.71 14.06 2.94
C SER A 78 -25.18 12.80 2.18
N LEU A 79 -26.41 12.36 2.49
CA LEU A 79 -27.05 11.24 1.80
C LEU A 79 -27.08 11.40 0.26
N PRO A 80 -27.38 12.60 -0.30
CA PRO A 80 -27.46 12.76 -1.75
C PRO A 80 -26.11 12.62 -2.45
N GLU A 81 -25.04 13.22 -1.90
CA GLU A 81 -23.70 13.09 -2.50
C GLU A 81 -23.15 11.68 -2.32
N PHE A 82 -23.43 11.03 -1.18
CA PHE A 82 -23.05 9.64 -0.98
C PHE A 82 -23.66 8.70 -2.06
N LEU A 83 -24.95 8.84 -2.35
CA LEU A 83 -25.62 8.04 -3.39
C LEU A 83 -25.05 8.33 -4.79
N ALA A 84 -24.68 9.58 -5.07
CA ALA A 84 -24.07 9.96 -6.33
C ALA A 84 -22.64 9.38 -6.49
N GLU A 85 -21.84 9.40 -5.43
CA GLU A 85 -20.49 8.80 -5.40
C GLU A 85 -20.54 7.28 -5.60
N GLU A 86 -21.48 6.58 -4.95
CA GLU A 86 -21.64 5.13 -5.09
C GLU A 86 -22.11 4.73 -6.49
N ALA A 87 -23.04 5.49 -7.08
CA ALA A 87 -23.49 5.28 -8.46
C ALA A 87 -22.34 5.50 -9.47
N ALA A 88 -21.53 6.54 -9.27
CA ALA A 88 -20.36 6.80 -10.12
C ALA A 88 -19.30 5.69 -10.00
N ALA A 89 -18.97 5.26 -8.77
CA ALA A 89 -18.02 4.18 -8.54
C ALA A 89 -18.48 2.83 -9.13
N SER A 90 -19.80 2.55 -9.10
CA SER A 90 -20.38 1.35 -9.71
C SER A 90 -20.31 1.37 -11.24
N ALA A 91 -20.44 2.54 -11.88
CA ALA A 91 -20.36 2.67 -13.33
C ALA A 91 -18.95 2.38 -13.88
N HIS A 92 -17.90 2.63 -13.09
CA HIS A 92 -16.51 2.39 -13.48
C HIS A 92 -16.06 0.92 -13.38
N SER A 93 -16.92 0.01 -12.89
CA SER A 93 -16.62 -1.42 -12.78
C SER A 93 -17.26 -2.27 -13.90
N GLN A 94 -17.91 -1.65 -14.88
CA GLN A 94 -18.44 -2.30 -16.09
C GLN A 94 -17.62 -1.89 -17.32
N VAL A 95 -16.35 -2.30 -17.38
CA VAL A 95 -15.57 -2.36 -18.63
C VAL A 95 -14.72 -3.64 -18.60
#